data_AF-R6X0H6-F1
#
_entry.id   AF-R6X0H6-F1
#
_cell.length_a   1.000
_cell.length_b   1.000
_cell.length_c   1.000
_cell.angle_alpha   90.00
_cell.angle_beta   90.00
_cell.angle_gamma   90.00
#
_symmetry.space_group_name_H-M   'P 1'
#
loop_
_entity.id
_entity.type
_entity.pdbx_description
1 polymer ?
#
loop_
_entity_poly.entity_id
_entity_poly.type
_entity_poly.pdbx_seq_one_letter_code
_entity_poly.pdbx_strand_id
1 'polypeptide(L)'
;MALPKKPITAAQMAAAEEFISGRSQEQPHTTLPNPKNNENGKFVTYNATMPFDVHAKAKIQAIKKGISLKKYIIEAIEEKNIREK
;
A
#
# COMPACT_ATOMS: atom_id res chain seq x y z
N MET A 1 3.88 9.04 -41.64
CA MET A 1 3.51 9.26 -40.22
C MET A 1 3.00 10.69 -40.08
N ALA A 2 1.71 10.88 -39.82
CA ALA A 2 1.11 12.21 -39.70
C ALA A 2 1.35 12.75 -38.28
N LEU A 3 1.99 13.91 -38.18
CA LEU A 3 2.18 14.65 -36.92
C LEU A 3 0.89 15.43 -36.61
N PRO A 4 0.24 15.23 -35.45
CA PRO A 4 -0.93 16.01 -35.07
C PRO A 4 -0.51 17.45 -34.72
N LYS A 5 -0.75 18.38 -35.64
CA LYS A 5 -0.66 19.83 -35.41
C LYS A 5 -1.88 20.29 -34.62
N LYS A 6 -1.85 20.17 -33.29
CA LYS A 6 -2.77 20.92 -32.42
C LYS A 6 -1.96 21.98 -31.68
N PRO A 7 -2.36 23.27 -31.73
CA PRO A 7 -1.70 24.28 -30.93
C PRO A 7 -1.90 23.94 -29.46
N ILE A 8 -0.80 23.94 -28.70
CA ILE A 8 -0.83 23.85 -27.24
C ILE A 8 -1.64 25.04 -26.77
N THR A 9 -2.81 24.78 -26.18
CA THR A 9 -3.73 25.84 -25.76
C THR A 9 -3.16 26.55 -24.53
N ALA A 10 -3.48 27.84 -24.37
CA ALA A 10 -3.02 28.66 -23.24
C ALA A 10 -3.30 28.01 -21.88
N ALA A 11 -4.38 27.23 -21.77
CA ALA A 11 -4.73 26.46 -20.58
C ALA A 11 -3.68 25.37 -20.23
N GLN A 12 -3.05 24.75 -21.24
CA GLN A 12 -1.99 23.75 -21.02
C GLN A 12 -0.68 24.41 -20.60
N MET A 13 -0.41 25.63 -21.09
CA MET A 13 0.76 26.41 -20.71
C MET A 13 0.64 26.92 -19.26
N ALA A 14 -0.53 27.44 -18.88
CA ALA A 14 -0.82 27.85 -17.51
C ALA A 14 -0.77 26.68 -16.52
N ALA A 15 -1.30 25.51 -16.89
CA ALA A 15 -1.22 24.31 -16.07
C ALA A 15 0.23 23.81 -15.88
N ALA A 16 1.09 24.00 -16.89
CA ALA A 16 2.52 23.68 -16.78
C ALA A 16 3.26 24.69 -15.89
N GLU A 17 2.95 25.99 -15.99
CA GLU A 17 3.52 27.02 -15.11
C GLU A 17 3.11 26.82 -13.65
N GLU A 18 1.86 26.43 -13.37
CA GLU A 18 1.42 26.11 -12.00
C GLU A 18 2.11 24.86 -11.43
N PHE A 19 2.36 23.85 -12.28
CA PHE A 19 3.13 22.66 -11.89
C PHE A 19 4.60 22.98 -11.58
N ILE A 20 5.24 23.82 -12.40
CA ILE A 20 6.64 24.23 -12.20
C ILE A 20 6.77 25.20 -11.00
N SER A 21 5.78 26.06 -10.77
CA SER A 21 5.74 27.04 -9.68
C SER A 21 5.58 26.40 -8.30
N GLY A 22 5.29 25.09 -8.22
CA GLY A 22 5.26 24.36 -6.95
C GLY A 22 4.11 24.76 -6.04
N ARG A 23 3.08 25.46 -6.55
CA ARG A 23 1.80 25.63 -5.86
C ARG A 23 1.06 24.30 -5.93
N SER A 24 1.46 23.40 -5.03
CA SER A 24 0.82 22.10 -4.84
C SER A 24 -0.67 22.32 -4.63
N GLN A 25 -1.48 21.83 -5.57
CA GLN A 25 -2.86 21.45 -5.28
C GLN A 25 -2.83 20.67 -3.96
N GLU A 26 -3.71 21.08 -3.05
CA GLU A 26 -3.99 20.37 -1.81
C GLU A 26 -4.05 18.87 -2.10
N GLN A 27 -3.30 18.13 -1.29
CA GLN A 27 -3.18 16.68 -1.37
C GLN A 27 -4.57 16.07 -1.61
N PRO A 28 -4.73 15.13 -2.57
CA PRO A 28 -5.98 14.41 -2.65
C PRO A 28 -6.20 13.77 -1.28
N HIS A 29 -7.26 14.18 -0.58
CA HIS A 29 -7.72 13.52 0.63
C HIS A 29 -7.81 12.04 0.31
N THR A 30 -6.85 11.26 0.83
CA THR A 30 -6.90 9.81 0.78
C THR A 30 -8.13 9.42 1.59
N THR A 31 -9.25 9.20 0.90
CA THR A 31 -10.39 8.53 1.50
C THR A 31 -9.89 7.16 1.91
N LEU A 32 -9.74 6.97 3.22
CA LEU A 32 -9.45 5.68 3.83
C LEU A 32 -10.40 4.66 3.17
N PRO A 33 -9.91 3.58 2.54
CA PRO A 33 -10.80 2.57 2.03
C PRO A 33 -11.58 2.02 3.23
N ASN A 34 -12.88 2.26 3.22
CA ASN A 34 -13.82 1.75 4.20
C ASN A 34 -13.56 0.25 4.35
N PRO A 35 -13.21 -0.27 5.54
CA PRO A 35 -12.94 -1.69 5.68
C PRO A 35 -14.26 -2.40 5.38
N LYS A 36 -14.33 -3.03 4.21
CA LYS A 36 -15.41 -3.96 3.87
C LYS A 36 -15.41 -5.03 4.96
N ASN A 37 -16.36 -4.88 5.87
CA ASN A 37 -16.74 -5.87 6.86
C ASN A 37 -17.15 -7.11 6.08
N ASN A 38 -16.20 -8.04 5.88
CA ASN A 38 -16.42 -9.28 5.18
C ASN A 38 -16.56 -10.38 6.24
N GLU A 39 -17.80 -10.82 6.40
CA GLU A 39 -18.27 -11.95 7.21
C GLU A 39 -17.25 -13.09 7.32
N ASN A 40 -16.50 -13.18 8.42
CA ASN A 40 -15.65 -14.33 8.73
C ASN A 40 -15.32 -14.29 10.23
N GLY A 41 -15.80 -15.25 11.04
CA GLY A 41 -15.31 -15.66 12.38
C GLY A 41 -15.02 -14.58 13.45
N LYS A 42 -14.97 -14.96 14.74
CA LYS A 42 -14.38 -14.08 15.78
C LYS A 42 -12.86 -13.97 15.55
N PHE A 43 -12.40 -13.15 14.61
CA PHE A 43 -10.99 -12.80 14.51
C PHE A 43 -10.68 -11.72 15.55
N VAL A 44 -9.99 -12.12 16.61
CA VAL A 44 -9.43 -11.17 17.58
C VAL A 44 -8.17 -10.56 16.97
N THR A 45 -8.14 -9.24 16.88
CA THR A 45 -6.94 -8.50 16.50
C THR A 45 -6.09 -8.26 17.74
N TYR A 46 -4.82 -8.63 17.66
CA TYR A 46 -3.84 -8.37 18.72
C TYR A 46 -2.83 -7.35 18.21
N ASN A 47 -2.57 -6.33 19.02
CA ASN A 47 -1.46 -5.42 18.78
C ASN A 47 -0.19 -6.04 19.39
N ALA A 48 0.64 -6.65 18.55
CA ALA A 48 1.88 -7.27 18.98
C ALA A 48 3.06 -6.38 18.60
N THR A 49 3.87 -5.99 19.59
CA THR A 49 5.15 -5.34 19.36
C THR A 49 6.19 -6.41 19.00
N MET A 50 6.89 -6.22 17.89
CA MET A 50 7.99 -7.09 17.47
C MET A 50 9.28 -6.29 17.36
N PRO A 51 10.46 -6.90 17.64
CA PRO A 51 11.74 -6.28 17.38
C PRO A 51 11.88 -5.85 15.91
N PHE A 52 12.53 -4.71 15.69
CA PHE A 52 12.64 -4.11 14.35
C PHE A 52 13.26 -5.06 13.33
N ASP A 53 14.36 -5.74 13.67
CA ASP A 53 15.05 -6.66 12.77
C ASP A 53 14.17 -7.83 12.33
N VAL A 54 13.39 -8.38 13.27
CA VAL A 54 12.46 -9.49 13.00
C VAL A 54 11.33 -9.03 12.09
N HIS A 55 10.76 -7.85 12.37
CA HIS A 55 9.70 -7.26 11.56
C HIS A 55 10.16 -6.93 10.13
N ALA A 56 11.37 -6.36 9.98
CA ALA A 56 11.96 -6.07 8.68
C ALA A 56 12.21 -7.35 7.88
N LYS A 57 12.79 -8.38 8.51
CA LYS A 57 13.01 -9.68 7.88
C LYS A 57 11.71 -10.35 7.44
N ALA A 58 10.68 -10.31 8.29
CA ALA A 58 9.36 -10.85 7.97
C ALA A 58 8.71 -10.10 6.79
N LYS A 59 8.84 -8.77 6.73
CA LYS A 59 8.38 -7.97 5.57
C LYS A 59 9.04 -8.41 4.28
N ILE A 60 10.37 -8.54 4.27
CA ILE A 60 11.12 -8.97 3.07
C ILE A 60 10.69 -10.37 2.64
N GLN A 61 10.50 -11.29 3.59
CA GLN A 61 10.06 -12.65 3.30
C GLN A 61 8.62 -12.72 2.77
N ALA A 62 7.71 -11.91 3.33
CA ALA A 62 6.33 -11.80 2.87
C ALA A 62 6.27 -11.29 1.43
N ILE A 63 7.06 -10.25 1.11
CA ILE A 63 7.18 -9.71 -0.26
C ILE A 63 7.72 -10.77 -1.22
N LYS A 64 8.77 -11.50 -0.84
CA LYS A 64 9.33 -12.60 -1.65
C LYS A 64 8.31 -13.70 -1.96
N LYS A 65 7.40 -13.99 -1.02
CA LYS A 65 6.31 -14.96 -1.20
C LYS A 65 5.09 -14.38 -1.93
N GLY A 66 5.04 -13.08 -2.19
CA GLY A 66 3.89 -12.41 -2.81
C GLY A 66 2.65 -12.36 -1.92
N ILE A 67 2.82 -12.43 -0.60
CA ILE A 67 1.70 -12.41 0.37
C ILE A 67 1.78 -11.20 1.29
N SER A 68 0.67 -10.88 1.95
CA SER A 68 0.64 -9.82 2.96
C SER A 68 1.43 -10.23 4.21
N LEU A 69 2.04 -9.26 4.88
CA LEU A 69 2.76 -9.50 6.14
C LEU A 69 1.86 -10.18 7.19
N LYS A 70 0.59 -9.79 7.28
CA LYS A 70 -0.39 -10.42 8.18
C LYS A 70 -0.52 -11.92 7.89
N LYS A 71 -0.68 -12.31 6.62
CA LYS A 71 -0.81 -13.71 6.23
C LYS A 71 0.48 -14.48 6.53
N TYR A 72 1.63 -13.89 6.24
CA TYR A 72 2.93 -14.47 6.56
C TYR A 72 3.11 -14.77 8.06
N ILE A 73 2.70 -13.84 8.92
CA ILE A 73 2.78 -14.02 10.39
C ILE A 73 1.85 -15.14 10.85
N ILE A 74 0.62 -15.20 10.33
CA ILE A 74 -0.34 -16.25 10.68
C ILE A 74 0.20 -17.62 10.27
N GLU A 75 0.69 -17.77 9.03
CA GLU A 75 1.28 -19.02 8.54
C GLU A 75 2.48 -19.46 9.41
N ALA A 76 3.33 -18.52 9.82
CA ALA A 76 4.47 -18.82 10.69
C ALA A 76 4.04 -19.30 12.09
N ILE A 77 2.96 -18.75 12.64
CA ILE A 77 2.39 -19.18 13.93
C ILE A 77 1.75 -20.57 13.79
N GLU A 78 0.99 -20.81 12.71
CA GLU A 78 0.37 -22.10 12.42
C GLU A 78 1.42 -23.20 12.23
N GLU A 79 2.49 -22.93 11.46
CA GLU A 79 3.59 -23.86 11.26
C GLU A 79 4.30 -24.22 12.58
N LYS A 80 4.52 -23.22 13.45
CA LYS A 80 5.08 -23.45 14.79
C LYS A 80 4.16 -24.32 15.64
N ASN A 81 2.85 -24.03 15.67
CA ASN A 81 1.90 -24.79 16.47
C ASN A 81 1.75 -26.25 16.01
N ILE A 82 1.90 -26.55 14.72
CA ILE A 82 1.88 -27.91 14.21
C ILE A 82 3.15 -28.67 14.61
N ARG A 83 4.32 -28.01 14.57
CA ARG A 83 5.61 -28.63 14.94
C ARG A 83 5.76 -28.95 16.42
N GLU A 84 5.13 -28.16 17.29
CA GLU A 84 5.20 -28.38 18.74
C GLU A 84 4.10 -29.31 19.27
N LYS A 85 3.32 -29.94 18.38
CA LYS A 85 2.25 -30.88 18.70
C LYS A 85 2.65 -32.31 18.35
#